data_AF-A0A933JEF3-F1
#
_entry.id   AF-A0A933JEF3-F1
#
_cell.length_a   1.000
_cell.length_b   1.000
_cell.length_c   1.000
_cell.angle_alpha   90.00
_cell.angle_beta   90.00
_cell.angle_gamma   90.00
#
_symmetry.space_group_name_H-M   'P 1'
#
loop_
_entity.id
_entity.type
_entity.pdbx_description
1 polymer ?
#
loop_
_entity_poly.entity_id
_entity_poly.type
_entity_poly.pdbx_seq_one_letter_code
_entity_poly.pdbx_strand_id
1 'polypeptide(L)'
;MTRTVARKPVARKPAPARKAAPAKAAAKPVKKHKKEKNGNGKVKVVRDSFTMPQADYELIAMIKEKALNAGLHVKKSELLRAGLQALSKLTAAQLKRTISGLEKIKTGRPMKD
;
A
#
# COMPACT_ATOMS: atom_id res chain seq x y z
N MET A 1 13.53 32.15 52.20
CA MET A 1 12.62 31.92 53.35
C MET A 1 11.47 31.02 52.91
N THR A 2 11.18 30.03 53.75
CA THR A 2 10.34 28.84 53.60
C THR A 2 8.82 29.09 53.64
N ARG A 3 8.03 28.28 52.91
CA ARG A 3 6.88 27.44 53.38
C ARG A 3 5.96 27.09 52.18
N THR A 4 5.76 25.84 51.76
CA THR A 4 5.02 24.69 52.34
C THR A 4 3.65 24.47 51.67
N VAL A 5 3.60 23.42 50.84
CA VAL A 5 2.59 22.34 50.66
C VAL A 5 1.10 22.58 51.00
N ALA A 6 0.20 22.15 50.10
CA ALA A 6 -1.04 21.45 50.48
C ALA A 6 -1.52 20.46 49.39
N ARG A 7 -1.87 19.25 49.83
CA ARG A 7 -2.30 18.07 49.05
C ARG A 7 -3.84 18.06 48.83
N LYS A 8 -4.24 17.35 47.76
CA LYS A 8 -5.55 16.78 47.36
C LYS A 8 -6.65 16.62 48.43
N PRO A 9 -7.91 16.55 47.97
CA PRO A 9 -8.59 15.25 48.06
C PRO A 9 -9.21 14.75 46.75
N VAL A 10 -9.32 13.43 46.70
CA VAL A 10 -9.93 12.57 45.68
C VAL A 10 -11.46 12.62 45.81
N ALA A 11 -12.19 12.68 44.70
CA ALA A 11 -13.60 12.29 44.65
C ALA A 11 -13.83 11.30 43.49
N ARG A 12 -14.35 10.12 43.86
CA ARG A 12 -14.66 8.95 43.02
C ARG A 12 -16.11 9.02 42.53
N LYS A 13 -16.33 8.74 41.23
CA LYS A 13 -17.44 7.97 40.57
C LYS A 13 -18.91 8.52 40.74
N PRO A 14 -19.87 8.33 39.79
CA PRO A 14 -19.96 7.19 38.87
C PRO A 14 -20.38 7.41 37.41
N ALA A 15 -19.82 6.56 36.55
CA ALA A 15 -20.48 6.07 35.33
C ALA A 15 -21.45 4.94 35.73
N PRO A 16 -22.68 4.90 35.17
CA PRO A 16 -22.99 3.77 34.30
C PRO A 16 -24.03 4.08 33.21
N ALA A 17 -23.78 3.66 31.97
CA ALA A 17 -24.85 3.23 31.06
C ALA A 17 -24.27 2.35 29.96
N ARG A 18 -24.01 1.11 30.34
CA ARG A 18 -23.76 -0.03 29.46
C ARG A 18 -25.07 -0.29 28.70
N LYS A 19 -25.16 0.07 27.41
CA LYS A 19 -26.20 -0.46 26.53
C LYS A 19 -25.65 -1.67 25.78
N ALA A 20 -26.37 -2.77 25.97
CA ALA A 20 -26.04 -4.12 25.58
C ALA A 20 -25.96 -4.29 24.05
N ALA A 21 -24.99 -5.10 23.63
CA ALA A 21 -25.09 -5.85 22.39
C ALA A 21 -26.16 -6.94 22.52
N PRO A 22 -26.82 -7.32 21.41
CA PRO A 22 -27.05 -8.72 21.14
C PRO A 22 -26.24 -9.14 19.92
N ALA A 23 -25.29 -10.04 20.17
CA ALA A 23 -24.73 -10.89 19.15
C ALA A 23 -25.85 -11.74 18.53
N LYS A 24 -25.99 -11.71 17.20
CA LYS A 24 -26.62 -12.80 16.45
C LYS A 24 -25.64 -13.29 15.40
N ALA A 25 -25.28 -14.55 15.58
CA ALA A 25 -24.40 -15.33 14.74
C ALA A 25 -24.98 -15.54 13.34
N ALA A 26 -24.05 -15.67 12.39
CA ALA A 26 -24.07 -16.54 11.22
C ALA A 26 -25.35 -16.61 10.36
N ALA A 27 -25.25 -16.05 9.14
CA ALA A 27 -25.54 -16.79 7.91
C ALA A 27 -24.98 -16.02 6.71
N LYS A 28 -24.06 -16.66 5.98
CA LYS A 28 -23.72 -16.26 4.60
C LYS A 28 -24.94 -16.49 3.72
N PRO A 29 -25.27 -15.57 2.79
CA PRO A 29 -25.79 -15.97 1.50
C PRO A 29 -24.80 -15.55 0.43
N VAL A 30 -24.27 -16.56 -0.26
CA VAL A 30 -23.55 -16.42 -1.52
C VAL A 30 -24.52 -15.78 -2.52
N LYS A 31 -24.40 -14.48 -2.77
CA LYS A 31 -25.08 -13.83 -3.91
C LYS A 31 -24.06 -13.48 -4.98
N LYS A 32 -23.91 -14.43 -5.92
CA LYS A 32 -23.48 -14.14 -7.28
C LYS A 32 -24.40 -13.08 -7.89
N HIS A 33 -23.77 -12.16 -8.61
CA HIS A 33 -24.32 -11.22 -9.58
C HIS A 33 -25.30 -10.16 -9.07
N LYS A 34 -24.76 -8.95 -8.89
CA LYS A 34 -25.46 -7.76 -9.40
C LYS A 34 -24.51 -6.98 -10.30
N LYS A 35 -24.76 -7.13 -11.60
CA LYS A 35 -24.27 -6.26 -12.66
C LYS A 35 -24.99 -4.94 -12.48
N GLU A 36 -24.42 -4.03 -11.71
CA GLU A 36 -24.92 -2.65 -11.63
C GLU A 36 -24.11 -1.80 -12.61
N LYS A 37 -24.73 -1.62 -13.77
CA LYS A 37 -24.47 -0.55 -14.72
C LYS A 37 -24.96 0.73 -14.02
N ASN A 38 -24.05 1.64 -13.68
CA ASN A 38 -24.21 3.11 -13.82
C ASN A 38 -23.08 3.87 -13.10
N GLY A 39 -22.50 4.83 -13.83
CA GLY A 39 -21.54 5.81 -13.33
C GLY A 39 -20.18 5.65 -14.00
N ASN A 40 -19.86 6.56 -14.95
CA ASN A 40 -18.57 6.77 -15.62
C ASN A 40 -17.45 5.87 -15.10
N GLY A 41 -16.99 4.94 -15.94
CA GLY A 41 -16.01 3.89 -15.60
C GLY A 41 -14.71 4.44 -15.01
N LYS A 42 -14.72 4.75 -13.71
CA LYS A 42 -13.53 5.08 -12.95
C LYS A 42 -12.67 3.83 -12.93
N VAL A 43 -11.51 3.91 -13.57
CA VAL A 43 -10.52 2.83 -13.55
C VAL A 43 -10.19 2.52 -12.08
N LYS A 44 -10.37 1.27 -11.68
CA LYS A 44 -10.02 0.82 -10.33
C LYS A 44 -8.51 0.97 -10.14
N VAL A 45 -8.08 1.78 -9.19
CA VAL A 45 -6.67 1.96 -8.84
C VAL A 45 -6.31 1.00 -7.72
N VAL A 46 -5.37 0.09 -7.98
CA VAL A 46 -4.75 -0.78 -6.97
C VAL A 46 -3.42 -0.16 -6.56
N ARG A 47 -3.20 -0.02 -5.25
CA ARG A 47 -1.90 0.39 -4.69
C ARG A 47 -1.16 -0.85 -4.23
N ASP A 48 0.01 -1.08 -4.81
CA ASP A 48 0.90 -2.17 -4.42
C ASP A 48 2.23 -1.59 -3.95
N SER A 49 2.80 -2.18 -2.91
CA SER A 49 4.05 -1.73 -2.29
C SER A 49 5.12 -2.80 -2.50
N PHE A 50 6.19 -2.45 -3.20
CA PHE A 50 7.26 -3.38 -3.55
C PHE A 50 8.43 -3.30 -2.58
N THR A 51 8.95 -4.47 -2.21
CA THR A 51 10.29 -4.62 -1.62
C THR A 51 11.28 -4.82 -2.76
N MET A 52 12.33 -4.01 -2.82
CA MET A 52 13.36 -4.02 -3.86
C MET A 52 14.72 -3.67 -3.25
N PRO A 53 15.86 -4.12 -3.81
CA PRO A 53 17.18 -3.81 -3.29
C PRO A 53 17.50 -2.33 -3.46
N GLN A 54 18.51 -1.86 -2.72
CA GLN A 54 18.96 -0.48 -2.79
C GLN A 54 19.40 -0.08 -4.21
N ALA A 55 20.13 -0.95 -4.90
CA ALA A 55 20.59 -0.72 -6.27
C ALA A 55 19.43 -0.44 -7.25
N ASP A 56 18.31 -1.15 -7.13
CA ASP A 56 17.15 -0.91 -8.00
C ASP A 56 16.46 0.43 -7.67
N TYR A 57 16.48 0.87 -6.40
CA TYR A 57 15.95 2.18 -6.02
C TYR A 57 16.77 3.32 -6.63
N GLU A 58 18.09 3.17 -6.63
CA GLU A 58 19.02 4.10 -7.27
C GLU A 58 18.80 4.12 -8.78
N LEU A 59 18.61 2.97 -9.42
CA LEU A 59 18.29 2.89 -10.84
C LEU A 59 16.99 3.65 -11.16
N ILE A 60 15.95 3.53 -10.34
CA ILE A 60 14.72 4.32 -10.50
C ILE A 60 15.01 5.82 -10.38
N ALA A 61 15.83 6.24 -9.41
CA ALA A 61 16.19 7.65 -9.25
C ALA A 61 16.95 8.18 -10.47
N MET A 62 17.97 7.46 -10.93
CA MET A 62 18.73 7.80 -12.14
C MET A 62 17.85 7.93 -13.38
N ILE A 63 16.90 7.01 -13.58
CA ILE A 63 15.98 7.08 -14.73
C ILE A 63 15.05 8.29 -14.61
N LYS A 64 14.58 8.62 -13.40
CA LYS A 64 13.78 9.83 -13.18
C LYS A 64 14.58 11.10 -13.50
N GLU A 65 15.84 11.17 -13.09
CA GLU A 65 16.71 12.30 -13.42
C GLU A 65 16.96 12.41 -14.93
N LYS A 66 17.21 11.29 -15.61
CA LYS A 66 17.33 11.26 -17.08
C LYS A 66 16.06 11.77 -17.76
N ALA A 67 14.89 11.39 -17.25
CA ALA A 67 13.62 11.88 -17.77
C ALA A 67 13.44 13.38 -17.49
N LEU A 68 13.81 13.85 -16.30
CA LEU A 68 13.76 15.26 -15.94
C LEU A 68 14.65 16.11 -16.85
N ASN A 69 15.86 15.64 -17.14
CA ASN A 69 16.79 16.29 -18.09
C ASN A 69 16.22 16.33 -19.51
N ALA A 70 15.36 15.38 -19.88
CA ALA A 70 14.59 15.38 -21.12
C ALA A 70 13.30 16.22 -21.04
N GLY A 71 13.07 16.97 -19.96
CA GLY A 71 11.89 17.82 -19.73
C GLY A 71 10.66 17.06 -19.22
N LEU A 72 10.79 15.77 -18.86
CA LEU A 72 9.68 14.92 -18.43
C LEU A 72 9.67 14.74 -16.91
N HIS A 73 8.64 15.27 -16.26
CA HIS A 73 8.40 15.04 -14.83
C HIS A 73 7.63 13.73 -14.62
N VAL A 74 8.34 12.67 -14.20
CA VAL A 74 7.75 11.33 -14.01
C VAL A 74 7.70 10.90 -12.55
N LYS A 75 6.55 10.36 -12.14
CA LYS A 75 6.38 9.71 -10.83
C LYS A 75 6.92 8.28 -10.86
N LYS A 76 7.28 7.73 -9.69
CA LYS A 76 7.71 6.33 -9.55
C LYS A 76 6.68 5.36 -10.15
N SER A 77 5.40 5.56 -9.87
CA SER A 77 4.30 4.72 -10.39
C SER A 77 4.10 4.83 -11.91
N GLU A 78 4.52 5.93 -12.55
CA GLU A 78 4.48 6.08 -14.02
C GLU A 78 5.64 5.34 -14.66
N LEU A 79 6.84 5.51 -14.11
CA LEU A 79 8.04 4.81 -14.56
C LEU A 79 7.87 3.29 -14.49
N LEU A 80 7.32 2.76 -13.40
CA LEU A 80 7.04 1.32 -13.27
C LEU A 80 6.03 0.84 -14.33
N ARG A 81 4.96 1.60 -14.59
CA ARG A 81 3.98 1.26 -15.64
C ARG A 81 4.60 1.30 -17.04
N ALA A 82 5.46 2.29 -17.32
CA ALA A 82 6.20 2.37 -18.57
C ALA A 82 7.16 1.19 -18.74
N GLY A 83 7.84 0.79 -17.66
CA GLY A 83 8.69 -0.41 -17.63
C GLY A 83 7.91 -1.68 -17.99
N LEU A 84 6.71 -1.87 -17.43
CA LEU A 84 5.85 -3.01 -17.78
C LEU A 84 5.46 -3.01 -19.26
N GLN A 85 5.11 -1.85 -19.82
CA GLN A 85 4.79 -1.72 -21.25
C GLN A 85 6.00 -1.95 -22.16
N ALA A 86 7.21 -1.62 -21.71
CA ALA A 86 8.43 -1.92 -22.43
C ALA A 86 8.73 -3.43 -22.40
N LEU A 87 8.60 -4.04 -21.22
CA LEU A 87 8.79 -5.49 -21.03
C LEU A 87 7.81 -6.32 -21.85
N SER A 88 6.56 -5.86 -22.02
CA SER A 88 5.55 -6.58 -22.81
C SER A 88 5.84 -6.61 -24.31
N LYS A 89 6.76 -5.77 -24.80
CA LYS A 89 7.16 -5.72 -26.22
C LYS A 89 8.35 -6.64 -26.52
N LEU A 90 8.99 -7.22 -25.49
CA LEU A 90 10.12 -8.12 -25.65
C LEU A 90 9.68 -9.48 -26.19
N THR A 91 10.56 -10.13 -26.95
CA THR A 91 10.38 -11.54 -27.32
C THR A 91 10.49 -12.45 -26.09
N ALA A 92 9.93 -13.67 -26.17
CA ALA A 92 10.02 -14.64 -25.08
C ALA A 92 11.46 -14.94 -24.64
N ALA A 93 12.40 -15.01 -25.59
CA ALA A 93 13.81 -15.25 -25.30
C ALA A 93 14.46 -14.06 -24.57
N GLN A 94 14.18 -12.83 -24.99
CA GLN A 94 14.67 -11.62 -24.32
C GLN A 94 14.08 -11.49 -22.92
N LEU A 95 12.78 -11.69 -22.76
CA LEU A 95 12.11 -11.64 -21.47
C LEU A 95 12.70 -12.66 -20.49
N LYS A 96 12.94 -13.89 -20.94
CA LYS A 96 13.59 -14.92 -20.11
C LYS A 96 14.97 -14.48 -19.65
N ARG A 97 15.79 -13.93 -20.54
CA ARG A 97 17.12 -13.42 -20.19
C ARG A 97 17.05 -12.27 -19.18
N THR A 98 16.17 -11.30 -19.42
CA THR A 98 15.98 -10.15 -18.52
C THR A 98 15.56 -10.60 -17.11
N ILE A 99 14.58 -11.50 -16.99
CA ILE A 99 14.11 -11.99 -15.68
C ILE A 99 15.17 -12.85 -14.99
N SER A 100 15.89 -13.68 -15.72
CA SER A 100 16.90 -14.59 -15.13
C SER A 100 18.12 -13.86 -14.59
N GLY A 101 18.39 -12.64 -15.07
CA GLY A 101 19.48 -11.80 -14.58
C GLY A 101 19.15 -11.01 -13.31
N LEU A 102 17.91 -11.04 -12.81
CA LEU A 102 17.51 -10.33 -11.61
C LEU A 102 17.96 -11.08 -10.35
N GLU A 103 18.49 -10.33 -9.37
CA GLU A 103 18.77 -10.88 -8.05
C GLU A 103 17.47 -11.27 -7.34
N LYS A 104 17.41 -12.52 -6.88
CA LYS A 104 16.24 -13.01 -6.15
C LYS A 104 16.21 -12.41 -4.76
N ILE A 105 15.25 -11.55 -4.50
CA ILE A 105 14.97 -11.04 -3.16
C ILE A 105 14.22 -12.13 -2.39
N LYS A 106 14.76 -12.55 -1.24
CA LYS A 106 14.02 -13.34 -0.27
C LYS A 106 12.97 -12.45 0.38
N THR A 107 11.79 -12.37 -0.22
CA THR A 107 10.68 -11.63 0.37
C THR A 107 9.93 -12.52 1.35
N GLY A 108 9.96 -12.16 2.64
CA GLY A 108 8.91 -12.56 3.57
C GLY A 108 7.70 -11.66 3.34
N ARG A 109 6.50 -12.23 3.26
CA ARG A 109 5.27 -11.42 3.36
C ARG A 109 5.23 -10.85 4.79
N PRO A 110 5.16 -9.53 5.01
CA PRO A 110 4.91 -9.02 6.35
C PRO A 110 3.61 -9.66 6.86
N MET A 111 3.69 -10.35 8.00
CA MET A 111 2.51 -10.88 8.66
C MET A 111 1.64 -9.67 9.00
N LYS A 112 0.39 -9.72 8.57
CA LYS A 112 -0.59 -8.67 8.77
C LYS A 112 -0.89 -8.55 10.26
N ASP A 113 -0.72 -7.36 10.81
CA ASP A 113 -1.58 -6.90 11.91
C ASP A 113 -2.96 -6.48 11.35
#